data_AF-A0AAJ0A9P5-F1
#
_entry.id   AF-A0AAJ0A9P5-F1
#
_cell.length_a   1.000
_cell.length_b   1.000
_cell.length_c   1.000
_cell.angle_alpha   90.00
_cell.angle_beta   90.00
_cell.angle_gamma   90.00
#
_symmetry.space_group_name_H-M   'P 1'
#
loop_
_entity.id
_entity.type
_entity.pdbx_description
1 polymer ?
#
loop_
_entity_poly.entity_id
_entity_poly.type
_entity_poly.pdbx_seq_one_letter_code
_entity_poly.pdbx_strand_id
1 'polypeptide(L)'
;MVSLKNFVLASFAGSALACVDFVASINNFQYATITLTDNGQKVCSVNGYGDANGWRLNCRSGYSAYMRFRDDVVEYSAPHGSWTFATKCEYMAAPGAGAAGINVCTARVFGC
;
A
#
# COMPACT_ATOMS: atom_id res chain seq x y z
N MET A 1 20.54 -49.65 19.65
CA MET A 1 20.29 -48.20 19.79
C MET A 1 21.15 -47.47 18.78
N VAL A 2 20.59 -46.98 17.67
CA VAL A 2 21.27 -46.05 16.74
C VAL A 2 20.27 -45.03 16.23
N SER A 3 20.42 -43.83 16.78
CA SER A 3 20.10 -42.47 16.32
C SER A 3 19.05 -42.29 15.20
N LEU A 4 17.92 -41.66 15.57
CA LEU A 4 17.02 -40.98 14.65
C LEU A 4 17.81 -39.90 13.88
N LYS A 5 17.94 -40.06 12.57
CA LYS A 5 18.44 -38.99 11.71
C LYS A 5 17.46 -37.82 11.74
N ASN A 6 17.90 -36.70 12.30
CA ASN A 6 17.24 -35.39 12.17
C ASN A 6 17.04 -35.07 10.69
N PHE A 7 15.82 -35.29 10.19
CA PHE A 7 15.36 -34.66 8.96
C PHE A 7 15.14 -33.18 9.29
N VAL A 8 16.17 -32.37 9.03
CA VAL A 8 16.01 -30.91 8.98
C VAL A 8 15.08 -30.63 7.82
N LEU A 9 13.81 -30.36 8.12
CA LEU A 9 12.88 -29.72 7.19
C LEU A 9 13.45 -28.34 6.89
N ALA A 10 14.29 -28.26 5.85
CA ALA A 10 14.57 -27.01 5.19
C ALA A 10 13.24 -26.56 4.57
N SER A 11 12.49 -25.76 5.32
CA SER A 11 11.41 -24.96 4.78
C SER A 11 12.06 -24.05 3.75
N PHE A 12 11.96 -24.45 2.47
CA PHE A 12 12.04 -23.51 1.37
C PHE A 12 10.88 -22.55 1.58
N ALA A 13 11.12 -21.50 2.36
CA ALA A 13 10.31 -20.29 2.33
C ALA A 13 10.51 -19.74 0.93
N GLY A 14 9.71 -20.25 -0.01
CA GLY A 14 9.57 -19.66 -1.33
C GLY A 14 9.28 -18.19 -1.08
N SER A 15 10.14 -17.33 -1.62
CA SER A 15 9.96 -15.89 -1.63
C SER A 15 8.75 -15.61 -2.53
N ALA A 16 7.55 -15.88 -2.03
CA ALA A 16 6.35 -15.25 -2.53
C ALA A 16 6.59 -13.77 -2.32
N LEU A 17 6.91 -13.07 -3.41
CA LEU A 17 7.01 -11.62 -3.44
C LEU A 17 5.73 -11.08 -2.78
N ALA A 18 5.87 -10.35 -1.68
CA ALA A 18 4.76 -9.98 -0.81
C ALA A 18 3.71 -9.17 -1.59
N CYS A 19 2.49 -9.70 -1.74
CA CYS A 19 1.48 -9.04 -2.54
C CYS A 19 0.99 -7.75 -1.88
N VAL A 20 1.26 -6.61 -2.51
CA VAL A 20 0.87 -5.30 -1.99
C VAL A 20 -0.24 -4.71 -2.85
N ASP A 21 -1.37 -4.46 -2.21
CA ASP A 21 -2.53 -3.77 -2.77
C ASP A 21 -2.67 -2.39 -2.14
N PHE A 22 -2.63 -1.35 -2.96
CA PHE A 22 -2.79 0.05 -2.59
C PHE A 22 -4.05 0.62 -3.23
N VAL A 23 -4.86 1.30 -2.42
CA VAL A 23 -6.05 2.04 -2.88
C VAL A 23 -6.13 3.36 -2.15
N ALA A 24 -6.26 4.46 -2.90
CA ALA A 24 -6.51 5.80 -2.38
C ALA A 24 -7.73 6.41 -3.08
N SER A 25 -8.55 7.12 -2.32
CA SER A 25 -9.59 8.01 -2.82
C SER A 25 -9.34 9.41 -2.27
N ILE A 26 -9.13 10.38 -3.15
CA ILE A 26 -8.68 11.74 -2.83
C ILE A 26 -9.67 12.73 -3.42
N ASN A 27 -10.25 13.60 -2.59
CA ASN A 27 -11.14 14.66 -3.07
C ASN A 27 -10.34 15.91 -3.49
N ASN A 28 -11.06 16.88 -4.08
CA ASN A 28 -10.52 18.17 -4.48
C ASN A 28 -9.94 19.03 -3.33
N PHE A 29 -10.24 18.71 -2.07
CA PHE A 29 -9.69 19.38 -0.88
C PHE A 29 -8.46 18.65 -0.31
N GLN A 30 -7.89 17.70 -1.05
CA GLN A 30 -6.76 16.86 -0.61
C GLN A 30 -7.07 16.02 0.65
N TYR A 31 -8.35 15.79 0.92
CA TYR A 31 -8.77 14.80 1.91
C TYR A 31 -8.71 13.42 1.26
N ALA A 32 -7.95 12.51 1.86
CA ALA A 32 -7.78 11.16 1.33
C ALA A 32 -8.25 10.09 2.30
N THR A 33 -8.83 9.05 1.74
CA THR A 33 -8.93 7.73 2.38
C THR A 33 -8.00 6.79 1.64
N ILE A 34 -6.94 6.33 2.31
CA ILE A 34 -5.92 5.45 1.73
C ILE A 34 -5.86 4.16 2.53
N THR A 35 -5.74 3.02 1.84
CA THR A 35 -5.50 1.70 2.41
C THR A 35 -4.35 1.04 1.67
N LEU A 36 -3.39 0.51 2.42
CA LEU A 36 -2.33 -0.37 1.93
C LEU A 36 -2.45 -1.71 2.62
N THR A 37 -2.59 -2.75 1.83
CA THR A 37 -2.74 -4.14 2.23
C THR A 37 -1.50 -4.90 1.77
N ASP A 38 -0.87 -5.64 2.68
CA ASP A 38 0.26 -6.51 2.40
C ASP A 38 -0.17 -7.95 2.72
N ASN A 39 -0.09 -8.83 1.72
CA ASN A 39 -0.50 -10.25 1.78
C ASN A 39 -1.91 -10.43 2.36
N GLY A 40 -2.86 -9.62 1.88
CA GLY A 40 -4.26 -9.65 2.30
C GLY A 40 -4.54 -9.02 3.68
N GLN A 41 -3.53 -8.48 4.35
CA GLN A 41 -3.68 -7.80 5.64
C GLN A 41 -3.55 -6.29 5.49
N LYS A 42 -4.54 -5.52 5.95
CA LYS A 42 -4.41 -4.06 6.01
C LYS A 42 -3.31 -3.66 7.00
N VAL A 43 -2.22 -3.10 6.47
CA VAL A 43 -1.03 -2.72 7.24
C VAL A 43 -0.91 -1.21 7.44
N CYS A 44 -1.38 -0.40 6.49
CA CYS A 44 -1.39 1.04 6.61
C CYS A 44 -2.72 1.65 6.14
N SER A 45 -3.09 2.78 6.73
CA SER A 45 -4.21 3.57 6.26
C SER A 45 -4.09 5.03 6.66
N VAL A 46 -4.76 5.91 5.91
CA VAL A 46 -5.03 7.29 6.34
C VAL A 46 -6.49 7.61 6.07
N ASN A 47 -7.06 8.45 6.91
CA ASN A 47 -8.34 9.10 6.66
C ASN A 47 -8.18 10.54 7.14
N GLY A 48 -7.78 11.42 6.22
CA GLY A 48 -7.38 12.78 6.59
C GLY A 48 -6.73 13.57 5.46
N TYR A 49 -6.33 14.79 5.79
CA TYR A 49 -5.66 15.72 4.87
C TYR A 49 -4.19 15.36 4.69
N GLY A 50 -3.70 15.57 3.47
CA GLY A 50 -2.27 15.50 3.15
C GLY A 50 -1.55 16.77 3.58
N ASP A 51 -0.23 16.70 3.61
CA ASP A 51 0.64 17.88 3.64
C ASP A 51 0.92 18.37 2.20
N ALA A 52 1.81 19.36 2.06
CA ALA A 52 2.16 19.93 0.76
C ALA A 52 2.82 18.92 -0.21
N ASN A 53 3.32 17.80 0.29
CA ASN A 53 4.07 16.81 -0.46
C ASN A 53 3.28 15.50 -0.66
N GLY A 54 2.28 15.22 0.18
CA GLY A 54 1.50 13.97 0.11
C GLY A 54 0.87 13.52 1.42
N TRP A 55 0.65 12.21 1.56
CA TRP A 55 0.03 11.61 2.73
C TRP A 55 0.97 10.63 3.40
N ARG A 56 1.31 10.91 4.66
CA ARG A 56 1.90 9.93 5.55
C ARG A 56 0.81 9.01 6.08
N LEU A 57 0.94 7.70 5.86
CA LEU A 57 -0.04 6.75 6.33
C LEU A 57 0.26 6.35 7.79
N ASN A 58 -0.81 6.04 8.52
CA ASN A 58 -0.72 5.40 9.83
C ASN A 58 -0.58 3.88 9.61
N CYS A 59 0.53 3.31 10.08
CA CYS A 59 0.92 1.95 9.81
C CYS A 59 1.08 1.12 11.09
N ARG A 60 0.87 -0.19 10.98
CA ARG A 60 1.26 -1.15 12.03
C ARG A 60 2.78 -1.06 12.30
N SER A 61 3.19 -1.45 13.51
CA SER A 61 4.62 -1.46 13.88
C SER A 61 5.46 -2.28 12.88
N GLY A 62 6.62 -1.75 12.50
CA GLY A 62 7.50 -2.34 11.49
C GLY A 62 7.14 -1.98 10.04
N TYR A 63 6.06 -1.24 9.82
CA TYR A 63 5.66 -0.75 8.50
C TYR A 63 5.71 0.78 8.44
N SER A 64 5.99 1.32 7.27
CA SER A 64 5.83 2.74 6.97
C SER A 64 5.40 2.94 5.52
N ALA A 65 4.58 3.96 5.28
CA ALA A 65 4.18 4.30 3.92
C ALA A 65 3.94 5.81 3.77
N TYR A 66 4.32 6.33 2.61
CA TYR A 66 4.10 7.71 2.20
C TYR A 66 3.66 7.76 0.73
N MET A 67 2.51 8.36 0.46
CA MET A 67 2.04 8.61 -0.91
C MET A 67 2.44 10.03 -1.31
N ARG A 68 3.26 10.18 -2.35
CA ARG A 68 3.66 11.47 -2.92
C ARG A 68 2.62 11.95 -3.92
N PHE A 69 2.11 13.16 -3.74
CA PHE A 69 1.02 13.71 -4.57
C PHE A 69 1.46 14.05 -6.01
N ARG A 70 2.68 14.58 -6.19
CA ARG A 70 3.12 15.07 -7.51
C ARG A 70 3.44 13.97 -8.51
N ASP A 71 3.90 12.83 -8.00
CA ASP A 71 4.47 11.76 -8.82
C ASP A 71 3.57 10.53 -8.86
N ASP A 72 2.44 10.55 -8.15
CA ASP A 72 1.54 9.40 -7.97
C ASP A 72 2.28 8.13 -7.51
N VAL A 73 3.29 8.30 -6.66
CA VAL A 73 4.21 7.25 -6.21
C VAL A 73 4.02 6.99 -4.72
N VAL A 74 4.09 5.72 -4.34
CA VAL A 74 4.06 5.27 -2.95
C VAL A 74 5.43 4.74 -2.56
N GLU A 75 5.97 5.29 -1.49
CA GLU A 75 7.12 4.77 -0.77
C GLU A 75 6.59 3.87 0.34
N TYR A 76 7.09 2.63 0.39
CA TYR A 76 6.60 1.63 1.32
C TYR A 76 7.75 0.84 1.92
N SER A 77 7.74 0.67 3.23
CA SER A 77 8.66 -0.22 3.94
C SER A 77 7.88 -1.19 4.82
N ALA A 78 8.34 -2.43 4.82
CA ALA A 78 7.84 -3.55 5.60
C ALA A 78 9.01 -4.28 6.27
N PRO A 79 8.76 -5.18 7.23
CA PRO A 79 9.82 -5.98 7.86
C PRO A 79 10.64 -6.84 6.87
N HIS A 80 10.11 -7.09 5.68
CA HIS A 80 10.72 -7.91 4.64
C HIS A 80 11.33 -7.10 3.48
N GLY A 81 11.29 -5.76 3.52
CA GLY A 81 11.97 -4.89 2.56
C GLY A 81 11.34 -3.52 2.38
N SER A 82 11.95 -2.71 1.52
CA SER A 82 11.50 -1.36 1.17
C SER A 82 11.43 -1.19 -0.34
N TRP A 83 10.37 -0.54 -0.81
CA TRP A 83 10.11 -0.32 -2.22
C TRP A 83 9.46 1.02 -2.50
N THR A 84 9.50 1.37 -3.78
CA THR A 84 8.79 2.52 -4.33
C THR A 84 8.06 2.05 -5.57
N PHE A 85 6.77 2.34 -5.66
CA PHE A 85 5.95 1.93 -6.81
C PHE A 85 5.01 3.05 -7.25
N ALA A 86 4.76 3.11 -8.55
CA ALA A 86 3.80 4.04 -9.13
C ALA A 86 2.36 3.53 -8.93
N THR A 87 1.42 4.46 -8.86
CA THR A 87 -0.01 4.20 -8.82
C THR A 87 -0.66 4.65 -10.12
N LYS A 88 -1.79 4.02 -10.45
CA LYS A 88 -2.66 4.44 -11.53
C LYS A 88 -3.82 5.24 -10.94
N CYS A 89 -3.84 6.54 -11.22
CA CYS A 89 -4.90 7.45 -10.76
C CYS A 89 -5.93 7.71 -11.86
N GLU A 90 -7.20 7.55 -11.53
CA GLU A 90 -8.33 7.84 -12.41
C GLU A 90 -9.25 8.86 -11.75
N TYR A 91 -9.62 9.91 -12.49
CA TYR A 91 -10.59 10.89 -12.03
C TYR A 91 -12.01 10.36 -12.23
N MET A 92 -12.77 10.29 -11.14
CA MET A 92 -14.18 9.95 -11.17
C MET A 92 -14.99 11.23 -10.89
N ALA A 93 -15.64 11.73 -11.95
CA ALA A 93 -16.58 12.83 -11.81
C ALA A 93 -17.79 12.38 -10.99
N ALA A 94 -18.19 13.18 -10.00
CA ALA A 94 -19.41 12.94 -9.27
C ALA A 94 -20.62 13.36 -10.14
N PRO A 95 -21.69 12.55 -10.25
CA PRO A 95 -22.85 12.90 -11.06
C PRO A 95 -23.63 14.06 -10.41
N GLY A 96 -23.76 15.18 -11.13
CA GLY A 96 -24.57 16.34 -10.73
C GLY A 96 -23.82 17.67 -10.85
N ALA A 97 -24.57 18.75 -11.12
CA ALA A 97 -24.00 20.10 -11.20
C ALA A 97 -23.48 20.55 -9.82
N GLY A 98 -22.17 20.78 -9.71
CA GLY A 98 -21.50 21.25 -8.49
C GLY A 98 -20.87 20.15 -7.62
N ALA A 99 -20.93 18.88 -8.04
CA ALA A 99 -20.29 17.80 -7.29
C ALA A 99 -18.78 17.74 -7.59
N ALA A 100 -17.95 17.84 -6.54
CA ALA A 100 -16.51 17.69 -6.68
C ALA A 100 -16.17 16.22 -6.98
N GLY A 101 -15.47 15.97 -8.09
CA GLY A 101 -14.97 14.63 -8.39
C GLY A 101 -13.88 14.17 -7.43
N ILE A 102 -13.63 12.86 -7.46
CA ILE A 102 -12.60 12.19 -6.65
C ILE A 102 -11.54 11.59 -7.57
N ASN A 103 -10.28 11.64 -7.17
CA ASN A 103 -9.21 10.87 -7.79
C ASN A 103 -9.07 9.54 -7.05
N VAL A 104 -9.17 8.44 -7.78
CA VAL A 104 -8.95 7.10 -7.24
C VAL A 104 -7.62 6.58 -7.77
N CYS A 105 -6.66 6.38 -6.87
CA CYS A 105 -5.34 5.86 -7.20
C CYS A 105 -5.19 4.42 -6.71
N THR A 106 -4.73 3.53 -7.59
CA THR A 106 -4.60 2.10 -7.29
C THR A 106 -3.23 1.58 -7.69
N ALA A 107 -2.71 0.62 -6.95
CA ALA A 107 -1.57 -0.19 -7.38
C ALA A 107 -1.71 -1.60 -6.81
N ARG A 108 -1.30 -2.59 -7.61
CA ARG A 108 -1.15 -3.98 -7.20
C ARG A 108 0.23 -4.41 -7.66
N VAL A 109 1.11 -4.73 -6.72
CA VAL A 109 2.53 -4.96 -6.99
C VAL A 109 3.06 -6.16 -6.21
N PHE A 110 4.13 -6.76 -6.76
CA PHE A 110 4.88 -7.89 -6.21
C PHE A 110 4.05 -9.19 -6.11
N GLY A 111 4.33 -10.21 -6.91
CA GLY A 111 3.79 -11.57 -6.68
C GLY A 111 2.26 -11.75 -6.69
N CYS A 112 1.50 -10.66 -6.83
CA CYS A 112 0.15 -10.59 -7.34
C CYS A 112 0.18 -10.61 -8.90
#